data_AF-A0A655DQA0-F1
#
_entry.id   AF-A0A655DQA0-F1
#
_cell.length_a   1.000
_cell.length_b   1.000
_cell.length_c   1.000
_cell.angle_alpha   90.00
_cell.angle_beta   90.00
_cell.angle_gamma   90.00
#
_symmetry.space_group_name_H-M   'P 1'
#
loop_
_entity.id
_entity.type
_entity.pdbx_description
1 polymer ?
#
loop_
_entity_poly.entity_id
_entity_poly.type
_entity_poly.pdbx_seq_one_letter_code
_entity_poly.pdbx_strand_id
1 'polypeptide(L)'
;MLSAPTEHEGLPGRWFTEFSDDRSFGQRDTAKWASWDNRRSFWIQREHLLQAIKDVGVDLVMEEYDNLEPSIAESLLGGSYAANLRGTFIGIKTR
;
A
#
# COMPACT_ATOMS: atom_id res chain seq x y z
N MET A 1 -11.05 -2.00 6.81
CA MET A 1 -11.05 -3.47 6.98
C MET A 1 -10.41 -4.13 5.76
N LEU A 2 -9.68 -5.23 5.93
CA LEU A 2 -9.02 -5.96 4.83
C LEU A 2 -9.83 -7.21 4.46
N SER A 3 -10.07 -7.46 3.17
CA SER A 3 -10.76 -8.68 2.72
C SER A 3 -9.88 -9.93 2.79
N ALA A 4 -10.48 -11.10 2.56
CA ALA A 4 -9.74 -12.30 2.17
C ALA A 4 -9.00 -12.07 0.84
N PRO A 5 -7.90 -12.82 0.56
CA PRO A 5 -7.22 -12.79 -0.74
C PRO A 5 -8.20 -13.06 -1.89
N THR A 6 -8.07 -12.28 -2.97
CA THR A 6 -8.86 -12.41 -4.20
C THR A 6 -8.05 -11.91 -5.39
N GLU A 7 -8.62 -12.00 -6.58
CA GLU A 7 -8.08 -11.41 -7.81
C GLU A 7 -8.91 -10.18 -8.23
N HIS A 8 -8.25 -9.18 -8.79
CA HIS A 8 -8.87 -8.06 -9.49
C HIS A 8 -7.99 -7.65 -10.67
N GLU A 9 -8.59 -7.54 -11.86
CA GLU A 9 -7.87 -7.18 -13.11
C GLU A 9 -6.65 -8.09 -13.41
N GLY A 10 -6.75 -9.38 -13.07
CA GLY A 10 -5.67 -10.36 -13.25
C GLY A 10 -4.54 -10.25 -12.23
N LEU A 11 -4.67 -9.39 -11.20
CA LEU A 11 -3.67 -9.21 -10.16
C LEU A 11 -4.19 -9.74 -8.81
N PRO A 12 -3.38 -10.54 -8.09
CA PRO A 12 -3.75 -11.04 -6.77
C PRO A 12 -3.58 -9.95 -5.72
N GLY A 13 -4.50 -9.91 -4.74
CA GLY A 13 -4.50 -8.87 -3.73
C GLY A 13 -5.67 -8.97 -2.75
N ARG A 14 -5.94 -7.86 -2.07
CA ARG A 14 -7.03 -7.73 -1.09
C ARG A 14 -7.70 -6.37 -1.22
N TRP A 15 -9.00 -6.32 -0.99
CA TRP A 15 -9.71 -5.05 -0.86
C TRP A 15 -9.46 -4.44 0.52
N PHE A 16 -9.06 -3.18 0.53
CA PHE A 16 -8.96 -2.35 1.72
C PHE A 16 -10.05 -1.28 1.70
N THR A 17 -10.91 -1.31 2.72
CA THR A 17 -11.93 -0.27 2.93
C THR A 17 -11.42 0.69 4.01
N GLU A 18 -11.17 1.94 3.62
CA GLU A 18 -10.67 3.01 4.49
C GLU A 18 -11.75 3.51 5.45
N PHE A 19 -12.99 3.66 4.96
CA PHE A 19 -14.14 4.13 5.74
C PHE A 19 -15.22 3.05 5.78
N SER A 20 -15.51 2.51 6.96
CA SER A 20 -16.47 1.41 7.12
C SER A 20 -17.93 1.85 7.07
N ASP A 21 -18.21 3.16 7.20
CA ASP A 21 -19.56 3.72 7.15
C ASP A 21 -19.60 5.15 6.59
N ASP A 22 -20.79 5.63 6.24
CA ASP A 22 -20.98 6.97 5.67
C ASP A 22 -20.60 8.10 6.65
N ARG A 23 -20.63 7.83 7.96
CA ARG A 23 -20.22 8.78 9.00
C ARG A 23 -18.72 9.01 9.01
N SER A 24 -17.94 7.94 8.95
CA SER A 24 -16.48 8.01 8.83
C SER A 24 -16.05 8.57 7.47
N PHE A 25 -16.78 8.23 6.39
CA PHE A 25 -16.55 8.82 5.07
C PHE A 25 -16.84 10.32 5.02
N GLY A 26 -17.83 10.80 5.78
CA GLY A 26 -18.15 12.23 5.89
C GLY A 26 -17.11 13.08 6.63
N GLN A 27 -16.17 12.46 7.36
CA GLN A 27 -15.06 13.15 8.03
C GLN A 27 -13.78 13.20 7.18
N ARG A 28 -13.81 12.69 5.94
CA ARG A 28 -12.62 12.59 5.06
C ARG A 28 -11.92 13.93 4.82
N ASP A 29 -12.66 15.04 4.84
CA ASP A 29 -12.14 16.39 4.62
C ASP A 29 -11.11 16.79 5.68
N THR A 30 -11.08 16.09 6.83
CA THR A 30 -10.10 16.31 7.91
C THR A 30 -8.82 15.48 7.75
N ALA A 31 -8.82 14.48 6.87
CA ALA A 31 -7.67 13.62 6.63
C ALA A 31 -6.83 14.18 5.48
N LYS A 32 -5.65 14.73 5.83
CA LYS A 32 -4.71 15.43 4.93
C LYS A 32 -4.29 14.65 3.67
N TRP A 33 -4.50 13.33 3.64
CA TRP A 33 -4.18 12.44 2.53
C TRP A 33 -5.33 11.47 2.22
N ALA A 34 -6.58 11.90 2.40
CA ALA A 34 -7.72 11.08 2.02
C ALA A 34 -7.77 10.91 0.50
N SER A 35 -8.03 9.68 0.07
CA SER A 35 -8.47 9.41 -1.29
C SER A 35 -9.89 9.98 -1.45
N TRP A 36 -9.99 11.18 -2.03
CA TRP A 36 -11.21 12.01 -1.98
C TRP A 36 -12.49 11.36 -2.53
N ASP A 37 -12.37 10.33 -3.36
CA ASP A 37 -13.50 9.58 -3.92
C ASP A 37 -13.38 8.05 -3.78
N ASN A 38 -12.32 7.55 -3.13
CA ASN A 38 -12.09 6.10 -3.11
C ASN A 38 -12.71 5.44 -1.87
N ARG A 39 -13.84 4.75 -2.06
CA ARG A 39 -14.48 3.98 -0.97
C ARG A 39 -13.70 2.72 -0.61
N ARG A 40 -12.92 2.18 -1.54
CA ARG A 40 -12.09 0.99 -1.34
C ARG A 40 -10.91 0.98 -2.30
N SER A 41 -9.74 0.63 -1.81
CA SER A 41 -8.55 0.44 -2.64
C SER A 41 -8.28 -1.05 -2.79
N PHE A 42 -7.90 -1.48 -3.99
CA PHE A 42 -7.35 -2.83 -4.17
C PHE A 42 -5.85 -2.81 -3.88
N TRP A 43 -5.40 -3.64 -2.94
CA TRP A 43 -4.01 -3.75 -2.53
C TRP A 43 -3.43 -5.00 -3.17
N ILE A 44 -2.66 -4.79 -4.24
CA ILE A 44 -1.95 -5.84 -4.97
C ILE A 44 -0.87 -6.43 -4.07
N GLN A 45 -0.62 -7.73 -4.18
CA GLN A 45 0.53 -8.38 -3.53
C GLN A 45 1.84 -7.71 -3.95
N ARG A 46 2.79 -7.56 -3.00
CA ARG A 46 3.99 -6.73 -3.17
C ARG A 46 4.77 -7.10 -4.43
N GLU A 47 5.03 -8.37 -4.62
CA GLU A 47 5.77 -8.93 -5.76
C GLU A 47 5.11 -8.61 -7.11
N HIS A 48 3.78 -8.66 -7.18
CA HIS A 48 3.01 -8.33 -8.38
C HIS A 48 2.92 -6.82 -8.61
N LEU A 49 2.84 -6.03 -7.55
CA LEU A 49 2.86 -4.58 -7.62
C LEU A 49 4.20 -4.08 -8.19
N LEU A 50 5.32 -4.61 -7.68
CA LEU A 50 6.66 -4.24 -8.15
C LEU A 50 6.85 -4.59 -9.62
N GLN A 51 6.35 -5.75 -10.08
CA GLN A 51 6.37 -6.12 -11.49
C GLN A 51 5.51 -5.16 -12.33
N ALA A 52 4.27 -4.86 -11.89
CA ALA A 52 3.39 -3.94 -12.61
C ALA A 52 4.00 -2.52 -12.75
N ILE A 53 4.65 -2.01 -11.69
CA ILE A 53 5.37 -0.73 -11.72
C ILE A 53 6.47 -0.74 -12.80
N LYS A 54 7.21 -1.84 -12.89
CA LYS A 54 8.24 -2.02 -13.91
C LYS A 54 7.66 -2.11 -15.32
N ASP A 55 6.55 -2.83 -15.49
CA ASP A 55 5.88 -3.01 -16.78
C ASP A 55 5.31 -1.71 -17.35
N VAL A 56 4.92 -0.76 -16.49
CA VAL A 56 4.49 0.59 -16.91
C VAL A 56 5.65 1.56 -17.17
N GLY A 57 6.90 1.08 -17.11
CA GLY A 57 8.10 1.83 -17.49
C GLY A 57 8.73 2.66 -16.37
N VAL A 58 8.43 2.37 -15.10
CA VAL A 58 9.20 2.88 -13.95
C VAL A 58 10.32 1.89 -13.68
N ASP A 59 11.51 2.22 -14.15
CA ASP A 59 12.64 1.30 -14.28
C ASP A 59 13.55 1.23 -13.05
N LEU A 60 13.40 2.17 -12.11
CA LEU A 60 14.04 2.14 -10.79
C LEU A 60 12.98 2.24 -9.69
N VAL A 61 12.94 1.24 -8.81
CA VAL A 61 12.03 1.21 -7.65
C VAL A 61 12.84 0.92 -6.40
N MET A 62 12.70 1.76 -5.38
CA MET A 62 13.37 1.63 -4.09
C MET A 62 12.33 1.49 -3.00
N GLU A 63 12.60 0.66 -2.00
CA GLU A 63 11.79 0.64 -0.78
C GLU A 63 12.38 1.62 0.25
N GLU A 64 11.49 2.37 0.87
CA GLU A 64 11.74 3.44 1.83
C GLU A 64 11.30 2.94 3.23
N TYR A 65 12.08 3.24 4.27
CA TYR A 65 11.99 2.59 5.59
C TYR A 65 11.86 3.57 6.76
N ASP A 66 11.78 4.88 6.52
CA ASP A 66 11.62 5.93 7.54
C ASP A 66 10.31 5.74 8.32
N ASN A 67 9.30 5.12 7.71
CA ASN A 67 8.08 4.71 8.41
C ASN A 67 8.29 3.65 9.51
N LEU A 68 9.48 3.05 9.61
CA LEU A 68 9.87 2.09 10.65
C LEU A 68 10.68 2.72 11.79
N GLU A 69 10.88 4.04 11.78
CA GLU A 69 11.49 4.76 12.90
C GLU A 69 10.68 4.60 14.20
N PRO A 70 11.33 4.63 15.39
CA PRO A 70 12.74 4.97 15.60
C PRO A 70 13.72 3.80 15.48
N SER A 71 13.26 2.55 15.36
CA SER A 71 14.11 1.35 15.38
C SER A 71 13.82 0.46 14.17
N ILE A 72 14.48 0.79 13.06
CA ILE A 72 14.36 0.03 11.80
C ILE A 72 14.84 -1.41 12.00
N ALA A 73 15.98 -1.60 12.68
CA ALA A 73 16.55 -2.93 12.89
C ALA A 73 15.62 -3.86 13.68
N GLU A 74 15.00 -3.35 14.75
CA GLU A 74 14.02 -4.13 15.53
C GLU A 74 12.78 -4.46 14.70
N SER A 75 12.28 -3.51 13.91
CA SER A 75 11.13 -3.75 13.02
C SER A 75 11.41 -4.84 11.99
N LEU A 76 12.60 -4.83 11.38
CA LEU A 76 13.00 -5.82 10.38
C LEU A 76 13.29 -7.20 10.99
N LEU A 77 13.98 -7.25 12.14
CA LEU A 77 14.40 -8.50 12.77
C LEU A 77 13.32 -9.15 13.64
N GLY A 78 12.44 -8.33 14.24
CA GLY A 78 11.36 -8.79 15.11
C GLY A 78 10.19 -9.45 14.38
N GLY A 79 10.26 -9.60 13.05
CA GLY A 79 9.23 -10.23 12.23
C GLY A 79 7.95 -9.39 12.05
N SER A 80 7.81 -8.29 12.79
CA SER A 80 6.68 -7.36 12.67
C SER A 80 6.59 -6.76 11.27
N TYR A 81 7.73 -6.42 10.66
CA TYR A 81 7.79 -5.94 9.29
C TYR A 81 7.40 -7.00 8.26
N ALA A 82 7.80 -8.26 8.44
CA ALA A 82 7.38 -9.36 7.57
C ALA A 82 5.87 -9.65 7.67
N ALA A 83 5.29 -9.44 8.85
CA ALA A 83 3.84 -9.48 9.06
C ALA A 83 3.13 -8.20 8.59
N ASN A 84 3.86 -7.13 8.34
CA ASN A 84 3.30 -5.86 7.91
C ASN A 84 2.99 -5.90 6.42
N LEU A 85 1.73 -5.63 6.09
CA LEU A 85 1.24 -5.64 4.72
C LEU A 85 1.41 -4.28 4.03
N ARG A 86 2.19 -3.37 4.62
CA ARG A 86 2.44 -2.02 4.13
C ARG A 86 3.93 -1.81 3.91
N GLY A 87 4.25 -1.15 2.80
CA GLY A 87 5.60 -0.68 2.47
C GLY A 87 5.49 0.66 1.74
N THR A 88 6.53 1.47 1.85
CA THR A 88 6.65 2.73 1.11
C THR A 88 7.64 2.51 -0.03
N PHE A 89 7.25 2.87 -1.25
CA PHE A 89 8.09 2.69 -2.42
C PHE A 89 8.27 4.02 -3.15
N ILE A 90 9.50 4.28 -3.59
CA ILE A 90 9.86 5.41 -4.43
C ILE A 90 10.19 4.87 -5.82
N GLY A 91 9.38 5.25 -6.81
CA GLY A 91 9.60 4.94 -8.21
C GLY A 91 10.24 6.11 -8.95
N ILE A 92 11.30 5.85 -9.72
CA ILE A 92 11.98 6.82 -10.57
C ILE A 92 11.90 6.31 -12.01
N LYS A 93 11.37 7.15 -12.89
CA LYS A 93 11.40 6.93 -14.34
C LYS A 93 12.65 7.60 -14.91
N THR A 94 13.61 6.81 -15.39
CA THR A 94 14.90 7.33 -15.87
C THR A 94 14.92 7.63 -17.37
N ARG A 95 13.84 7.30 -18.10
CA ARG A 95 13.70 7.50 -19.55
C ARG A 95 12.38 8.17 -19.91
#